data_AF-A0AAD0PQV6-F1
#
_entry.id   AF-A0AAD0PQV6-F1
#
_cell.length_a   1.000
_cell.length_b   1.000
_cell.length_c   1.000
_cell.angle_alpha   90.00
_cell.angle_beta   90.00
_cell.angle_gamma   90.00
#
_symmetry.space_group_name_H-M   'P 1'
#
loop_
_entity.id
_entity.type
_entity.pdbx_description
1 polymer ?
#
loop_
_entity_poly.entity_id
_entity_poly.type
_entity_poly.pdbx_seq_one_letter_code
_entity_poly.pdbx_strand_id
1 'polypeptide(L)' 'MRLTTRQLVAEAHQAARSLPPESAKLVTELATRLDVTRAALCESLSERDRLAADARRNAGEVVSTLHHVAAK' A
#
# COMPACT_ATOMS: atom_id res chain seq x y z
N MET A 1 1.36 -19.94 -13.99
CA MET A 1 0.75 -19.48 -12.72
C MET A 1 1.49 -18.24 -12.26
N ARG A 2 0.80 -17.15 -11.91
CA ARG A 2 1.43 -15.91 -11.38
C ARG A 2 1.17 -15.85 -9.88
N LEU A 3 2.22 -15.86 -9.08
CA LEU A 3 2.13 -15.77 -7.62
C LEU A 3 1.67 -14.37 -7.19
N THR A 4 0.89 -14.32 -6.11
CA THR A 4 0.71 -13.05 -5.39
C THR A 4 2.03 -12.62 -4.74
N THR A 5 2.21 -11.34 -4.45
CA THR A 5 3.44 -10.86 -3.80
C THR A 5 3.72 -11.57 -2.48
N ARG A 6 2.68 -11.87 -1.68
CA ARG A 6 2.83 -12.61 -0.41
C ARG A 6 3.32 -14.04 -0.63
N GLN A 7 2.77 -14.74 -1.63
CA GLN A 7 3.24 -16.08 -1.98
C GLN A 7 4.68 -16.04 -2.51
N LEU A 8 5.00 -15.06 -3.35
CA LEU A 8 6.36 -14.88 -3.88
C LEU A 8 7.39 -14.61 -2.78
N VAL A 9 7.06 -13.77 -1.80
CA VAL A 9 7.93 -13.51 -0.62
C VAL A 9 8.14 -14.79 0.19
N ALA A 10 7.06 -15.54 0.46
CA ALA A 10 7.16 -16.80 1.19
C ALA A 10 8.03 -17.83 0.47
N GLU A 11 7.83 -17.99 -0.84
CA GLU A 11 8.64 -18.89 -1.67
C GLU A 11 10.10 -18.44 -1.76
N ALA A 12 10.38 -17.13 -1.84
CA ALA A 12 11.74 -16.61 -1.84
C ALA A 12 12.47 -16.91 -0.52
N HIS A 13 11.81 -16.75 0.64
CA HIS A 13 12.40 -17.14 1.92
C HIS A 13 12.59 -18.65 2.05
N GLN A 14 11.70 -19.46 1.47
CA GLN A 14 11.88 -20.91 1.43
C GLN A 14 13.06 -21.30 0.56
N ALA A 15 13.17 -20.72 -0.64
CA ALA A 15 14.26 -20.96 -1.58
C ALA A 15 15.63 -20.55 -0.99
N ALA A 16 15.68 -19.44 -0.24
CA ALA A 16 16.91 -18.99 0.41
C ALA A 16 17.55 -20.05 1.32
N ARG A 17 16.77 -20.96 1.92
CA ARG A 17 17.27 -22.02 2.81
C ARG A 17 18.13 -23.07 2.11
N SER A 18 17.95 -23.24 0.80
CA SER A 18 18.71 -24.19 -0.01
C SER A 18 19.86 -23.55 -0.78
N LEU A 19 20.06 -22.23 -0.66
CA LEU A 19 21.09 -21.50 -1.39
C LEU A 19 22.39 -21.38 -0.60
N PRO A 20 23.54 -21.19 -1.28
CA PRO A 20 24.79 -20.80 -0.63
C PRO A 20 24.61 -19.49 0.18
N PRO A 21 25.39 -19.27 1.25
CA PRO A 21 25.15 -18.18 2.21
C PRO A 21 25.01 -16.79 1.59
N GLU A 22 25.88 -16.43 0.65
CA GLU A 22 25.83 -15.11 0.01
C GLU A 22 24.58 -14.93 -0.85
N SER A 23 24.20 -15.95 -1.61
CA SER A 23 22.95 -15.93 -2.40
C SER A 23 21.71 -15.95 -1.50
N ALA A 24 21.73 -16.72 -0.42
CA ALA A 24 20.64 -16.77 0.57
C ALA A 24 20.38 -15.41 1.22
N LYS A 25 21.45 -14.69 1.59
CA LYS A 25 21.36 -13.32 2.12
C LYS A 25 20.70 -12.38 1.12
N LEU A 26 21.15 -12.39 -0.14
CA LEU A 26 20.59 -11.52 -1.18
C LEU A 26 19.11 -11.81 -1.45
N VAL A 27 18.72 -13.07 -1.57
CA VAL A 27 17.30 -13.44 -1.81
C VAL A 27 16.43 -13.07 -0.61
N THR A 28 16.93 -13.29 0.61
CA THR A 28 16.22 -12.89 1.84
C THR A 28 16.02 -11.39 1.90
N GLU A 29 17.07 -10.59 1.63
CA GLU A 29 17.00 -9.14 1.63
C GLU A 29 16.02 -8.61 0.57
N LEU A 30 16.06 -9.18 -0.64
CA LEU A 30 15.13 -8.82 -1.71
C LEU A 30 13.68 -9.14 -1.35
N ALA A 31 13.42 -10.32 -0.75
CA ALA A 31 12.09 -10.71 -0.30
C ALA A 31 11.56 -9.76 0.78
N THR A 32 12.40 -9.43 1.77
CA THR A 32 12.05 -8.50 2.84
C THR A 32 11.72 -7.11 2.29
N ARG A 33 12.57 -6.55 1.41
CA ARG A 33 12.33 -5.23 0.80
C ARG A 33 11.04 -5.19 -0.03
N LEU A 34 10.75 -6.28 -0.75
CA LEU A 34 9.51 -6.39 -1.50
C LEU A 34 8.28 -6.41 -0.58
N ASP A 35 8.34 -7.13 0.54
CA ASP A 35 7.24 -7.19 1.50
C ASP A 35 6.98 -5.84 2.17
N VAL A 36 8.06 -5.17 2.62
CA VAL A 36 7.98 -3.82 3.21
C VAL A 36 7.40 -2.81 2.20
N THR A 37 7.87 -2.82 0.96
CA THR A 37 7.38 -1.89 -0.07
C THR A 37 5.91 -2.14 -0.40
N ARG A 38 5.49 -3.42 -0.43
CA ARG A 38 4.08 -3.77 -0.61
C ARG A 38 3.23 -3.23 0.54
N ALA A 39 3.67 -3.43 1.79
CA ALA A 39 2.95 -2.96 2.96
C ALA A 39 2.77 -1.43 2.92
N ALA A 40 3.87 -0.69 2.69
CA ALA A 40 3.85 0.76 2.54
C ALA A 40 2.91 1.22 1.41
N LEU A 41 2.93 0.54 0.25
CA LEU A 41 2.03 0.86 -0.85
C LEU A 41 0.54 0.65 -0.47
N CYS A 42 0.22 -0.45 0.21
CA CYS A 42 -1.14 -0.70 0.68
C CYS A 42 -1.61 0.38 1.67
N GLU A 43 -0.73 0.81 2.58
CA GLU A 43 -0.99 1.91 3.50
C GLU A 43 -1.22 3.22 2.74
N SER A 44 -0.32 3.60 1.83
CA SER A 44 -0.46 4.82 1.01
C SER A 44 -1.74 4.84 0.17
N LEU A 45 -2.15 3.70 -0.38
CA LEU A 45 -3.43 3.60 -1.11
C LEU A 45 -4.62 3.81 -0.18
N SER A 46 -4.58 3.24 1.02
CA SER A 46 -5.62 3.41 2.03
C SER A 46 -5.73 4.86 2.50
N GLU A 47 -4.59 5.51 2.72
CA GLU A 47 -4.51 6.94 3.06
C GLU A 47 -5.05 7.81 1.94
N ARG A 48 -4.66 7.54 0.69
CA ARG A 48 -5.18 8.25 -0.49
C ARG A 48 -6.70 8.16 -0.58
N ASP A 49 -7.25 6.97 -0.37
CA ASP A 49 -8.70 6.74 -0.46
C ASP A 49 -9.43 7.47 0.69
N ARG A 50 -8.84 7.53 1.89
CA ARG A 50 -9.34 8.34 3.01
C ARG A 50 -9.35 9.83 2.67
N LEU A 51 -8.22 10.37 2.19
CA LEU A 51 -8.10 11.77 1.80
C LEU A 51 -9.09 12.15 0.70
N ALA A 52 -9.33 11.25 -0.27
CA ALA A 52 -10.32 11.47 -1.31
C ALA A 52 -11.76 11.52 -0.75
N ALA A 53 -12.07 10.70 0.26
CA ALA A 53 -13.37 10.75 0.93
C ALA A 53 -13.54 12.04 1.75
N ASP A 54 -12.49 12.46 2.44
CA ASP A 54 -12.47 13.71 3.22
C ASP A 54 -12.67 14.92 2.29
N ALA A 55 -11.94 14.98 1.17
CA ALA A 55 -12.09 16.03 0.17
C ALA A 55 -13.52 16.12 -0.39
N ARG A 56 -14.16 14.98 -0.67
CA ARG A 56 -15.57 14.94 -1.14
C ARG A 56 -16.53 15.50 -0.10
N ARG A 57 -16.35 15.16 1.19
CA ARG A 57 -17.21 15.69 2.27
C ARG A 57 -17.05 17.19 2.43
N ASN A 58 -15.80 17.66 2.49
CA ASN A 58 -15.49 19.08 2.64
C ASN A 58 -16.06 19.90 1.46
N ALA A 59 -15.99 19.38 0.23
CA ALA A 59 -16.59 20.03 -0.93
C ALA A 59 -18.12 20.15 -0.79
N GLY A 60 -18.80 19.11 -0.29
CA GLY A 60 -20.23 19.16 -0.01
C GLY A 60 -20.61 20.19 1.06
N GLU A 61 -19.83 20.26 2.15
CA GLU A 61 -20.03 21.23 3.22
C GLU A 61 -19.88 22.68 2.73
N VAL A 62 -18.87 22.96 1.90
CA VAL A 62 -18.67 24.29 1.29
C VAL A 62 -19.86 24.68 0.43
N VAL A 63 -20.36 23.77 -0.43
CA VAL A 63 -21.52 24.03 -1.29
C VAL A 63 -22.77 24.29 -0.44
N SER A 64 -23.01 23.49 0.61
CA SER A 64 -24.13 23.71 1.53
C SER A 64 -24.05 25.07 2.23
N THR A 65 -22.85 25.47 2.65
CA THR A 65 -22.62 26.75 3.32
C THR A 65 -22.89 27.92 2.39
N LEU A 66 -22.40 27.84 1.14
CA LEU A 66 -22.66 28.86 0.12
C LEU A 66 -24.14 29.01 -0.20
N HIS A 67 -24.87 27.89 -0.31
CA HIS A 67 -26.31 27.93 -0.53
C HIS A 67 -27.06 28.60 0.63
N HIS A 68 -26.67 28.32 1.88
CA HIS A 68 -27.27 28.97 3.05
C HIS A 68 -27.01 30.48 3.09
N VAL A 69 -25.80 30.93 2.71
CA VAL A 69 -25.46 32.36 2.66
C VAL A 69 -26.20 33.09 1.54
N ALA A 70 -26.35 32.47 0.35
CA ALA A 70 -27.05 33.07 -0.78
C ALA A 70 -28.57 33.19 -0.59
N ALA A 71 -29.15 32.42 0.35
CA ALA A 71 -30.58 32.44 0.67
C ALA A 71 -30.96 33.48 1.75
N LYS A 72 -30.00 34.29 2.22
CA LYS A 72 -30.17 35.34 3.24
C LYS A 72 -29.99 36.72 2.63
#